data_AF-A0A8J7SQY3-F1
#
_entry.id   AF-A0A8J7SQY3-F1
#
_cell.length_a   1.000
_cell.length_b   1.000
_cell.length_c   1.000
_cell.angle_alpha   90.00
_cell.angle_beta   90.00
_cell.angle_gamma   90.00
#
_symmetry.space_group_name_H-M   'P 1'
#
loop_
_entity.id
_entity.type
_entity.pdbx_description
1 polymer ?
#
loop_
_entity_poly.entity_id
_entity_poly.type
_entity_poly.pdbx_seq_one_letter_code
_entity_poly.pdbx_strand_id
1 'polypeptide(L)'
;MNLGQRLYQFTFPPSFKLMPKDCRLLEQMYPKVDWSLVDCYSQMPWFMRYSFAIGTALPSTYCNKKVHIYIRDIESMSANQRLALLVHEAYHVQQYYELNSMGKENKSLGWGYNRRFMRYYIGWYLEGLYKAFFKDKKKWALAANFAYRQHPMEVPAYQQEHTFRQCINLYRGHSVSLFFKQVPKMVCLQTPLPKAPTPFFHALGTLLTLLITLAKPIIEIVSWPIAFLLGGRSEKKQKKV
;
A
#
# COMPACT_ATOMS: atom_id res chain seq x y z
N MET A 1 14.79 -20.22 12.09
CA MET A 1 14.22 -19.02 12.74
C MET A 1 13.57 -19.40 14.06
N ASN A 2 14.03 -18.83 15.17
CA ASN A 2 13.49 -19.09 16.52
C ASN A 2 12.12 -18.38 16.73
N LEU A 3 11.46 -18.66 17.86
CA LEU A 3 10.13 -18.11 18.15
C LEU A 3 10.12 -16.58 18.24
N GLY A 4 11.11 -15.98 18.91
CA GLY A 4 11.20 -14.51 19.01
C GLY A 4 11.43 -13.84 17.66
N GLN A 5 12.26 -14.42 16.78
CA GLN A 5 12.46 -13.94 15.42
C GLN A 5 11.17 -14.04 14.59
N ARG A 6 10.41 -15.15 14.74
CA ARG A 6 9.09 -15.28 14.10
C ARG A 6 8.11 -14.21 14.57
N LEU A 7 8.03 -13.97 15.87
CA LEU A 7 7.15 -12.94 16.43
C LEU A 7 7.59 -11.52 16.03
N TYR A 8 8.91 -11.27 16.00
CA TYR A 8 9.46 -10.00 15.56
C TYR A 8 9.14 -9.73 14.10
N GLN A 9 9.42 -10.67 13.19
CA GLN A 9 9.13 -10.51 11.76
C GLN A 9 7.62 -10.49 11.46
N PHE A 10 6.82 -11.17 12.29
CA PHE A 10 5.36 -11.08 12.22
C PHE A 10 4.88 -9.65 12.48
N THR A 11 5.45 -8.99 13.49
CA THR A 11 5.05 -7.63 13.90
C THR A 11 5.69 -6.55 13.03
N PHE A 12 6.99 -6.68 12.77
CA PHE A 12 7.83 -5.74 12.02
C PHE A 12 8.37 -6.45 10.77
N PRO A 13 7.64 -6.38 9.64
CA PRO A 13 8.04 -7.06 8.43
C PRO A 13 9.41 -6.54 7.94
N PRO A 14 10.22 -7.38 7.26
CA PRO A 14 11.52 -6.97 6.77
C PRO A 14 11.40 -5.95 5.64
N SER A 15 12.25 -4.92 5.67
CA SER A 15 12.32 -3.92 4.60
C SER A 15 13.20 -4.39 3.44
N PHE A 16 12.86 -4.01 2.21
CA PHE A 16 13.73 -4.19 1.04
C PHE A 16 13.98 -2.86 0.34
N LYS A 17 15.08 -2.80 -0.44
CA LYS A 17 15.40 -1.64 -1.27
C LYS A 17 15.02 -1.93 -2.71
N LEU A 18 14.43 -0.94 -3.37
CA LEU A 18 14.19 -0.99 -4.82
C LEU A 18 15.52 -0.97 -5.58
N MET A 19 15.56 -1.64 -6.73
CA MET A 19 16.68 -1.53 -7.65
C MET A 19 16.77 -0.08 -8.17
N PRO A 20 17.96 0.48 -8.39
CA PRO A 20 18.09 1.86 -8.86
C PRO A 20 17.32 2.15 -10.17
N LYS A 21 17.21 1.16 -11.07
CA LYS A 21 16.41 1.29 -12.30
C LYS A 21 14.90 1.40 -12.01
N ASP A 22 14.40 0.57 -11.10
CA ASP A 22 12.98 0.54 -10.71
C ASP A 22 12.62 1.80 -9.91
N CYS A 23 13.53 2.30 -9.06
CA CYS A 23 13.35 3.58 -8.35
C CYS A 23 13.19 4.74 -9.35
N ARG A 24 14.11 4.87 -10.32
CA ARG A 24 14.01 5.89 -11.38
C ARG A 24 12.76 5.76 -12.23
N LEU A 25 12.30 4.53 -12.48
CA LEU A 25 11.03 4.29 -13.17
C LEU A 25 9.87 4.91 -12.39
N LEU A 26 9.75 4.61 -11.10
CA LEU A 26 8.65 5.10 -10.26
C LEU A 26 8.72 6.62 -10.04
N GLU A 27 9.92 7.18 -9.87
CA GLU A 27 10.16 8.63 -9.78
C GLU A 27 9.66 9.39 -11.02
N GLN A 28 9.95 8.87 -12.22
CA GLN A 28 9.46 9.48 -13.45
C GLN A 28 7.99 9.19 -13.71
N MET A 29 7.48 8.02 -13.29
CA MET A 29 6.07 7.66 -13.44
C MET A 29 5.15 8.49 -12.54
N TYR A 30 5.59 8.81 -11.33
CA TYR A 30 4.82 9.54 -10.31
C TYR A 30 5.63 10.74 -9.80
N PRO A 31 5.82 11.79 -10.62
CA PRO A 31 6.77 12.86 -10.35
C PRO A 31 6.39 13.76 -9.17
N LYS A 32 5.15 13.68 -8.66
CA LYS A 32 4.71 14.45 -7.49
C LYS A 32 5.05 13.78 -6.16
N VAL A 33 5.37 12.47 -6.16
CA VAL A 33 5.67 11.73 -4.94
C VAL A 33 7.10 12.03 -4.49
N ASP A 34 7.25 12.45 -3.23
CA ASP A 34 8.53 12.43 -2.55
C ASP A 34 8.86 10.99 -2.10
N TRP A 35 9.63 10.28 -2.92
CA TRP A 35 10.00 8.88 -2.71
C TRP A 35 10.89 8.67 -1.47
N SER A 36 11.50 9.72 -0.89
CA SER A 36 12.20 9.62 0.40
C SER A 36 11.25 9.33 1.58
N LEU A 37 9.95 9.51 1.37
CA LEU A 37 8.90 9.24 2.35
C LEU A 37 8.21 7.89 2.16
N VAL A 38 8.75 7.04 1.28
CA VAL A 38 8.18 5.74 0.94
C VAL A 38 9.15 4.63 1.32
N ASP A 39 8.73 3.76 2.24
CA ASP A 39 9.51 2.59 2.66
C ASP A 39 8.85 1.30 2.11
N CYS A 40 9.63 0.30 1.73
CA CYS A 40 9.12 -0.95 1.13
C CYS A 40 9.39 -2.16 2.02
N TYR A 41 8.42 -3.07 2.13
CA TYR A 41 8.43 -4.23 3.02
C TYR A 41 8.02 -5.52 2.31
N SER A 42 8.76 -6.60 2.55
CA SER A 42 8.63 -7.89 1.83
C SER A 42 7.56 -8.83 2.39
N GLN A 43 6.75 -8.36 3.34
CA GLN A 43 5.62 -9.09 3.91
C GLN A 43 4.49 -8.12 4.27
N MET A 44 3.26 -8.62 4.34
CA MET A 44 2.11 -7.84 4.82
C MET A 44 2.22 -7.55 6.32
N PRO A 45 1.68 -6.43 6.82
CA PRO A 45 1.59 -6.21 8.25
C PRO A 45 0.68 -7.27 8.90
N TRP A 46 0.92 -7.57 10.18
CA TRP A 46 0.26 -8.66 10.90
C TRP A 46 -1.27 -8.67 10.78
N PHE A 47 -1.92 -7.50 10.83
CA PHE A 47 -3.39 -7.37 10.76
C PHE A 47 -3.96 -7.59 9.34
N MET A 48 -3.11 -7.65 8.31
CA MET A 48 -3.49 -7.95 6.92
C MET A 48 -2.85 -9.25 6.41
N ARG A 49 -2.22 -10.05 7.28
CA ARG A 49 -1.52 -11.26 6.86
C ARG A 49 -2.44 -12.27 6.17
N TYR A 50 -3.71 -12.30 6.55
CA TYR A 50 -4.75 -13.18 6.01
C TYR A 50 -5.70 -12.49 5.03
N SER A 51 -5.41 -11.25 4.60
CA SER A 51 -6.20 -10.59 3.55
C SER A 51 -5.97 -11.27 2.19
N PHE A 52 -6.90 -11.12 1.25
CA PHE A 52 -6.70 -11.55 -0.14
C PHE A 52 -5.69 -10.66 -0.90
N ALA A 53 -5.39 -9.45 -0.40
CA ALA A 53 -4.43 -8.54 -1.01
C ALA A 53 -3.00 -9.11 -0.99
N ILE A 54 -2.29 -8.99 -2.12
CA ILE A 54 -0.89 -9.40 -2.30
C ILE A 54 0.09 -8.22 -2.24
N GLY A 55 -0.43 -6.99 -2.36
CA GLY A 55 0.27 -5.74 -2.15
C GLY A 55 -0.65 -4.74 -1.46
N THR A 56 -0.07 -3.77 -0.75
CA THR A 56 -0.82 -2.62 -0.22
C THR A 56 0.10 -1.46 0.10
N ALA A 57 -0.32 -0.23 -0.25
CA ALA A 57 0.23 1.01 0.27
C ALA A 57 -0.55 1.44 1.53
N LEU A 58 0.15 1.58 2.66
CA LEU A 58 -0.46 1.93 3.94
C LEU A 58 0.30 3.08 4.61
N PRO A 59 -0.36 3.89 5.46
CA PRO A 59 0.33 4.95 6.15
C PRO A 59 1.29 4.39 7.22
N SER A 60 2.45 5.03 7.37
CA SER A 60 3.34 4.71 8.47
C SER A 60 2.67 5.00 9.83
N THR A 61 2.86 4.10 10.78
CA THR A 61 2.24 4.16 12.11
C THR A 61 2.84 5.24 12.99
N TYR A 62 4.16 5.37 12.95
CA TYR A 62 4.91 6.27 13.82
C TYR A 62 5.38 7.56 13.11
N CYS A 63 5.05 7.72 11.82
CA CYS A 63 5.40 8.92 11.06
C CYS A 63 4.24 9.37 10.18
N ASN A 64 3.63 10.51 10.51
CA ASN A 64 2.48 11.07 9.80
C ASN A 64 2.77 11.51 8.34
N LYS A 65 4.04 11.58 7.93
CA LYS A 65 4.43 11.98 6.56
C LYS A 65 4.70 10.80 5.64
N LYS A 66 4.98 9.62 6.20
CA LYS A 66 5.44 8.45 5.45
C LYS A 66 4.31 7.51 5.05
N VAL A 67 4.50 6.82 3.94
CA VAL A 67 3.67 5.71 3.45
C VAL A 67 4.60 4.51 3.24
N HIS A 68 4.09 3.32 3.48
CA HIS A 68 4.82 2.08 3.33
C HIS A 68 4.15 1.22 2.26
N ILE A 69 4.93 0.64 1.36
CA ILE A 69 4.46 -0.37 0.41
C ILE A 69 4.79 -1.74 0.99
N TYR A 70 3.79 -2.57 1.17
CA TYR A 70 3.93 -3.95 1.62
C TYR A 70 3.62 -4.88 0.46
N ILE A 71 4.49 -5.86 0.20
CA ILE A 71 4.27 -6.89 -0.83
C ILE A 71 4.41 -8.25 -0.16
N ARG A 72 3.38 -9.08 -0.26
CA ARG A 72 3.40 -10.46 0.23
C ARG A 72 4.34 -11.30 -0.63
N ASP A 73 5.14 -12.15 0.02
CA ASP A 73 5.94 -13.21 -0.61
C ASP A 73 6.75 -12.73 -1.84
N ILE A 74 7.34 -11.54 -1.74
CA ILE A 74 8.02 -10.86 -2.84
C ILE A 74 9.14 -11.69 -3.48
N GLU A 75 9.76 -12.59 -2.71
CA GLU A 75 10.84 -13.47 -3.14
C GLU A 75 10.35 -14.57 -4.09
N SER A 76 9.08 -14.96 -3.98
CA SER A 76 8.45 -15.94 -4.86
C SER A 76 7.98 -15.35 -6.20
N MET A 77 7.90 -14.02 -6.30
CA MET A 77 7.37 -13.34 -7.47
C MET A 77 8.44 -13.22 -8.55
N SER A 78 8.04 -13.39 -9.81
CA SER A 78 8.90 -13.01 -10.93
C SER A 78 9.20 -11.51 -10.86
N ALA A 79 10.35 -11.10 -11.42
CA ALA A 79 10.73 -9.69 -11.46
C ALA A 79 9.67 -8.80 -12.12
N ASN A 80 8.91 -9.34 -13.09
CA ASN A 80 7.84 -8.63 -13.79
C ASN A 80 6.56 -8.49 -12.96
N GLN A 81 6.14 -9.56 -12.28
CA GLN A 81 5.00 -9.51 -11.35
C GLN A 81 5.27 -8.51 -10.22
N ARG A 82 6.46 -8.58 -9.61
CA ARG A 82 6.88 -7.65 -8.56
C ARG A 82 6.83 -6.20 -9.03
N LEU A 83 7.34 -5.92 -10.23
CA LEU A 83 7.39 -4.56 -10.76
C LEU A 83 6.00 -4.03 -11.13
N ALA A 84 5.14 -4.87 -11.73
CA ALA A 84 3.76 -4.50 -12.00
C ALA A 84 2.98 -4.18 -10.71
N LEU A 85 3.14 -5.02 -9.68
CA LEU A 85 2.54 -4.76 -8.37
C LEU A 85 3.09 -3.49 -7.73
N LEU A 86 4.39 -3.22 -7.84
CA LEU A 86 4.97 -1.96 -7.37
C LEU A 86 4.38 -0.73 -8.08
N VAL A 87 4.09 -0.82 -9.38
CA VAL A 87 3.40 0.25 -10.12
C VAL A 87 1.98 0.46 -9.58
N HIS A 88 1.24 -0.62 -9.29
CA HIS A 88 -0.08 -0.54 -8.63
C HIS A 88 0.01 0.17 -7.28
N GLU A 89 0.90 -0.27 -6.39
CA GLU A 89 1.02 0.34 -5.06
C GLU A 89 1.56 1.78 -5.11
N ALA A 90 2.46 2.08 -6.04
CA ALA A 90 2.95 3.44 -6.30
C ALA A 90 1.81 4.39 -6.73
N TYR A 91 0.84 3.88 -7.49
CA TYR A 91 -0.36 4.64 -7.83
C TYR A 91 -1.14 5.06 -6.58
N HIS A 92 -1.27 4.16 -5.60
CA HIS A 92 -1.89 4.51 -4.32
C HIS A 92 -1.06 5.53 -3.53
N VAL A 93 0.28 5.47 -3.58
CA VAL A 93 1.14 6.51 -2.97
C VAL A 93 0.86 7.88 -3.59
N GLN A 94 0.70 7.96 -4.92
CA GLN A 94 0.28 9.21 -5.59
C GLN A 94 -1.09 9.68 -5.07
N GLN A 95 -2.07 8.78 -4.89
CA GLN A 95 -3.38 9.13 -4.31
C GLN A 95 -3.26 9.64 -2.86
N TYR A 96 -2.34 9.08 -2.04
CA TYR A 96 -2.04 9.63 -0.71
C TYR A 96 -1.52 11.06 -0.81
N TYR A 97 -0.62 11.34 -1.75
CA TYR A 97 -0.06 12.67 -1.97
C TYR A 97 -1.16 13.67 -2.35
N GLU A 98 -1.96 13.33 -3.36
CA GLU A 98 -3.02 14.21 -3.89
C GLU A 98 -4.15 14.47 -2.88
N LEU A 99 -4.39 13.53 -1.96
CA LEU A 99 -5.33 13.71 -0.86
C LEU A 99 -4.73 14.40 0.37
N ASN A 100 -3.54 14.98 0.26
CA ASN A 100 -2.80 15.61 1.36
C ASN A 100 -2.68 14.68 2.58
N SER A 101 -2.48 13.38 2.33
CA SER A 101 -2.41 12.30 3.33
C SER A 101 -0.98 11.77 3.54
N MET A 102 0.01 12.45 2.97
CA MET A 102 1.44 12.21 3.18
C MET A 102 2.24 13.49 2.94
N GLY A 103 3.55 13.48 3.19
CA GLY A 103 4.42 14.62 2.90
C GLY A 103 4.22 15.83 3.81
N LYS A 104 4.80 16.96 3.39
CA LYS A 104 4.68 18.25 4.09
C LYS A 104 3.25 18.79 4.10
N GLU A 105 2.44 18.39 3.13
CA GLU A 105 1.04 18.80 3.00
C GLU A 105 0.06 18.01 3.87
N ASN A 106 0.51 16.95 4.57
CA ASN A 106 -0.31 16.34 5.62
C ASN A 106 -0.40 17.25 6.86
N LYS A 107 -1.19 18.31 6.73
CA LYS A 107 -1.51 19.31 7.76
C LYS A 107 -2.76 18.91 8.58
N SER A 108 -3.32 17.72 8.33
CA SER A 108 -4.58 17.29 8.93
C SER A 108 -4.40 16.65 10.30
N LEU A 109 -5.49 16.56 11.08
CA LEU A 109 -5.62 15.67 12.25
C LEU A 109 -5.43 14.18 11.91
N GLY A 110 -5.13 13.83 10.65
CA GLY A 110 -4.87 12.48 10.20
C GLY A 110 -3.48 12.00 10.61
N TRP A 111 -3.45 11.11 11.60
CA TRP A 111 -2.25 10.43 12.10
C TRP A 111 -2.43 8.91 11.99
N GLY A 112 -1.31 8.18 11.95
CA GLY A 112 -1.31 6.73 11.81
C GLY A 112 -2.18 6.26 10.64
N TYR A 113 -3.16 5.39 10.93
CA TYR A 113 -4.09 4.82 9.95
C TYR A 113 -5.29 5.72 9.62
N ASN A 114 -5.58 6.74 10.43
CA ASN A 114 -6.73 7.62 10.31
C ASN A 114 -6.47 8.80 9.34
N ARG A 115 -5.82 8.53 8.21
CA ARG A 115 -5.55 9.53 7.17
C ARG A 115 -6.72 9.62 6.19
N ARG A 116 -6.85 10.75 5.49
CA ARG A 116 -7.98 10.99 4.56
C ARG A 116 -8.11 9.90 3.50
N PHE A 117 -7.00 9.48 2.90
CA PHE A 117 -6.98 8.32 1.99
C PHE A 117 -7.63 7.08 2.61
N MET A 118 -7.21 6.67 3.82
CA MET A 118 -7.73 5.47 4.47
C MET A 118 -9.21 5.59 4.84
N ARG A 119 -9.65 6.77 5.30
CA ARG A 119 -11.06 7.02 5.62
C ARG A 119 -11.95 6.85 4.39
N TYR A 120 -11.52 7.38 3.25
CA TYR A 120 -12.24 7.22 1.99
C TYR A 120 -12.16 5.80 1.46
N TYR A 121 -10.98 5.19 1.48
CA TYR A 121 -10.78 3.81 1.05
C TYR A 121 -11.70 2.84 1.82
N ILE A 122 -11.67 2.89 3.15
CA ILE A 122 -12.55 2.03 3.96
C ILE A 122 -14.02 2.41 3.76
N GLY A 123 -14.35 3.70 3.65
CA GLY A 123 -15.72 4.15 3.41
C GLY A 123 -16.30 3.62 2.09
N TRP A 124 -15.58 3.74 0.97
CA TRP A 124 -16.05 3.20 -0.31
C TRP A 124 -16.12 1.68 -0.32
N TYR A 125 -15.17 0.99 0.32
CA TYR A 125 -15.23 -0.46 0.46
C TYR A 125 -16.49 -0.90 1.21
N LEU A 126 -16.81 -0.26 2.34
CA LEU A 126 -18.01 -0.56 3.12
C LEU A 126 -19.29 -0.23 2.36
N GLU A 127 -19.31 0.87 1.61
CA GLU A 127 -20.44 1.25 0.77
C GLU A 127 -20.70 0.20 -0.33
N GLY A 128 -19.63 -0.24 -1.01
CA GLY A 128 -19.70 -1.29 -2.03
C GLY A 128 -20.15 -2.63 -1.44
N LEU A 129 -19.59 -3.01 -0.28
CA LEU A 129 -19.95 -4.23 0.44
C LEU A 129 -21.41 -4.22 0.86
N TYR A 130 -21.89 -3.11 1.42
CA TYR A 130 -23.29 -2.96 1.82
C TYR A 130 -24.23 -3.10 0.63
N LYS A 131 -23.95 -2.43 -0.50
CA LYS A 131 -24.76 -2.56 -1.72
C LYS A 131 -24.76 -4.00 -2.22
N ALA A 132 -23.59 -4.61 -2.37
CA ALA A 132 -23.46 -5.97 -2.89
C ALA A 132 -24.14 -7.02 -2.00
N PHE A 133 -24.01 -6.90 -0.68
CA PHE A 133 -24.56 -7.87 0.26
C PHE A 133 -26.05 -7.65 0.51
N PHE A 134 -26.46 -6.43 0.87
CA PHE A 134 -27.84 -6.16 1.29
C PHE A 134 -28.80 -5.85 0.14
N LYS A 135 -28.33 -5.15 -0.91
CA LYS A 135 -29.18 -4.80 -2.06
C LYS A 135 -29.15 -5.89 -3.12
N ASP A 136 -27.96 -6.32 -3.53
CA ASP A 136 -27.81 -7.30 -4.62
C ASP A 136 -27.87 -8.76 -4.14
N LYS A 137 -28.06 -8.97 -2.82
CA LYS A 137 -28.20 -10.28 -2.16
C LYS A 137 -27.06 -11.26 -2.48
N LYS A 138 -25.84 -10.77 -2.72
CA LYS A 138 -24.67 -11.63 -2.94
C LYS A 138 -24.26 -12.30 -1.63
N LYS A 139 -23.75 -13.53 -1.72
CA LYS A 139 -23.09 -14.22 -0.58
C LYS A 139 -21.89 -13.39 -0.09
N TRP A 140 -21.57 -13.48 1.21
CA TRP A 140 -20.54 -12.68 1.86
C TRP A 140 -19.20 -12.62 1.09
N ALA A 141 -18.63 -13.79 0.73
CA ALA A 141 -17.36 -13.86 0.02
C ALA A 141 -17.40 -13.15 -1.35
N LEU A 142 -18.52 -13.29 -2.08
CA LEU A 142 -18.73 -12.63 -3.37
C LEU A 142 -18.93 -11.11 -3.20
N ALA A 143 -19.66 -10.69 -2.16
CA ALA A 143 -19.87 -9.28 -1.87
C ALA A 143 -18.56 -8.58 -1.49
N ALA A 144 -17.72 -9.21 -0.66
CA ALA A 144 -16.40 -8.71 -0.30
C ALA A 144 -15.46 -8.60 -1.53
N ASN A 145 -15.43 -9.63 -2.37
CA ASN A 145 -14.65 -9.59 -3.61
C ASN A 145 -15.14 -8.49 -4.57
N PHE A 146 -16.46 -8.36 -4.73
CA PHE A 146 -17.07 -7.34 -5.56
C PHE A 146 -16.73 -5.93 -5.06
N ALA A 147 -16.89 -5.67 -3.76
CA ALA A 147 -16.58 -4.38 -3.14
C ALA A 147 -15.11 -3.98 -3.34
N TYR A 148 -14.19 -4.94 -3.27
CA TYR A 148 -12.78 -4.70 -3.54
C TYR A 148 -12.49 -4.46 -5.03
N ARG A 149 -12.99 -5.33 -5.92
CA ARG A 149 -12.74 -5.23 -7.37
C ARG A 149 -13.34 -3.98 -8.01
N GLN A 150 -14.47 -3.51 -7.48
CA GLN A 150 -15.15 -2.29 -7.93
C GLN A 150 -14.78 -1.08 -7.09
N HIS A 151 -13.76 -1.19 -6.23
CA HIS A 151 -13.37 -0.11 -5.35
C HIS A 151 -12.86 1.09 -6.19
N PRO A 152 -13.42 2.30 -6.00
CA PRO A 152 -13.11 3.46 -6.86
C PRO A 152 -11.63 3.87 -6.89
N MET A 153 -10.85 3.56 -5.84
CA MET A 153 -9.39 3.78 -5.87
C MET A 153 -8.59 2.63 -6.50
N GLU A 154 -9.11 1.40 -6.47
CA GLU A 154 -8.42 0.21 -6.99
C GLU A 154 -8.55 0.08 -8.50
N VAL A 155 -9.74 0.38 -9.05
CA VAL A 155 -10.00 0.31 -10.50
C VAL A 155 -8.95 1.08 -11.33
N PRO A 156 -8.67 2.37 -11.06
CA PRO A 156 -7.67 3.09 -11.84
C PRO A 156 -6.23 2.59 -11.59
N ALA A 157 -5.92 2.10 -10.38
CA ALA A 157 -4.62 1.49 -10.09
C ALA A 157 -4.39 0.21 -10.90
N TYR A 158 -5.41 -0.66 -11.00
CA TYR A 158 -5.37 -1.84 -11.85
C TYR A 158 -5.27 -1.50 -13.34
N GLN A 159 -5.91 -0.42 -13.80
CA GLN A 159 -5.77 0.05 -15.18
C GLN A 159 -4.35 0.50 -15.49
N GLN A 160 -3.71 1.22 -14.56
CA GLN A 160 -2.30 1.61 -14.67
C GLN A 160 -1.38 0.39 -14.66
N GLU A 161 -1.59 -0.55 -13.75
CA GLU A 161 -0.86 -1.83 -13.70
C GLU A 161 -0.99 -2.59 -15.01
N HIS A 162 -2.22 -2.71 -15.53
CA HIS A 162 -2.48 -3.42 -16.78
C HIS A 162 -1.77 -2.77 -17.97
N THR A 163 -1.83 -1.45 -18.08
CA THR A 163 -1.13 -0.69 -19.12
C THR A 163 0.38 -0.85 -19.01
N PHE A 164 0.92 -0.85 -17.79
CA PHE A 164 2.33 -1.11 -17.55
C PHE A 164 2.73 -2.53 -17.98
N ARG A 165 1.94 -3.55 -17.65
CA ARG A 165 2.18 -4.94 -18.05
C ARG A 165 2.28 -5.09 -19.57
N GLN A 166 1.47 -4.36 -20.34
CA GLN A 166 1.53 -4.37 -21.81
C GLN A 166 2.84 -3.82 -22.37
N CYS A 167 3.52 -2.92 -21.65
CA CYS A 167 4.77 -2.29 -22.08
C CYS A 167 6.01 -2.74 -21.29
N ILE A 168 5.88 -3.74 -20.40
CA ILE A 168 6.95 -4.14 -19.48
C ILE A 168 8.21 -4.64 -20.21
N ASN A 169 8.05 -5.29 -21.37
CA ASN A 169 9.17 -5.74 -22.20
C ASN A 169 9.95 -4.56 -22.79
N LEU A 170 9.28 -3.46 -23.15
CA LEU A 170 9.93 -2.22 -23.58
C LEU A 170 10.77 -1.64 -22.45
N TYR A 171 10.25 -1.61 -21.21
CA TYR A 171 11.01 -1.18 -20.05
C TYR A 171 12.25 -2.06 -19.80
N ARG A 172 12.12 -3.38 -19.94
CA ARG A 172 13.25 -4.31 -19.74
C ARG A 172 14.37 -4.07 -20.76
N GLY A 173 14.02 -3.88 -22.03
CA GLY A 173 14.98 -3.70 -23.12
C GLY A 173 15.64 -2.32 -23.21
N HIS A 174 15.11 -1.30 -22.52
CA HIS A 174 15.56 0.09 -22.70
C HIS A 174 15.96 0.79 -21.39
N SER A 175 16.58 1.96 -21.54
CA SER A 175 16.75 2.91 -20.44
C SER A 175 15.40 3.49 -20.01
N VAL A 176 15.31 3.97 -18.77
CA VAL A 176 14.08 4.60 -18.24
C VAL A 176 13.66 5.79 -19.10
N SER A 177 14.62 6.64 -19.50
CA SER A 177 14.34 7.78 -20.37
C SER A 177 13.75 7.38 -21.71
N LEU A 178 14.30 6.34 -22.36
CA LEU A 178 13.78 5.87 -23.65
C LEU A 178 12.40 5.22 -23.51
N PHE A 179 12.15 4.49 -22.41
CA PHE A 179 10.83 3.95 -22.10
C PHE A 179 9.76 5.05 -22.05
N PHE A 180 10.00 6.15 -21.33
CA PHE A 180 9.03 7.26 -21.25
C PHE A 180 8.94 8.09 -22.54
N LYS A 181 9.98 8.12 -23.37
CA LYS A 181 9.86 8.68 -24.74
C LYS A 181 8.89 7.86 -25.60
N GLN A 182 8.89 6.54 -25.46
CA GLN A 182 8.03 5.63 -26.22
C GLN A 182 6.61 5.54 -25.62
N VAL A 183 6.48 5.62 -24.30
CA VAL A 183 5.20 5.45 -23.59
C VAL A 183 4.95 6.62 -22.63
N PRO A 184 4.84 7.87 -23.13
CA PRO A 184 4.70 9.06 -22.29
C PRO A 184 3.44 9.03 -21.42
N LYS A 185 2.38 8.36 -21.89
CA LYS A 185 1.13 8.16 -21.15
C LYS A 185 1.28 7.42 -19.82
N MET A 186 2.40 6.74 -19.58
CA MET A 186 2.65 6.09 -18.30
C MET A 186 2.91 7.09 -17.17
N VAL A 187 3.31 8.32 -17.47
CA VAL A 187 3.51 9.36 -16.46
C VAL A 187 2.14 9.78 -15.90
N CYS A 188 1.91 9.46 -14.63
CA CYS A 188 0.71 9.83 -13.90
C CYS A 188 0.92 11.19 -13.23
N LEU A 189 0.46 12.24 -13.89
CA LEU A 189 0.48 13.59 -13.32
C LEU A 189 -0.66 13.83 -12.33
N GLN A 190 -1.80 13.15 -12.53
CA GLN A 190 -2.96 13.28 -11.67
C GLN A 190 -3.76 11.99 -11.64
N THR A 191 -4.23 11.58 -10.46
CA THR A 191 -5.18 10.46 -10.35
C THR A 191 -6.63 10.99 -10.41
N PRO A 192 -7.57 10.25 -11.03
CA PRO A 192 -8.98 10.58 -10.96
C PRO A 192 -9.48 10.24 -9.55
N LEU A 193 -9.48 11.23 -8.66
CA LEU A 193 -9.99 11.05 -7.30
C LEU A 193 -11.53 10.96 -7.33
N PRO A 194 -12.12 9.86 -6.82
CA PRO A 194 -13.57 9.70 -6.82
C PRO A 194 -14.27 10.70 -5.90
N LYS A 195 -15.57 10.91 -6.12
CA LYS A 195 -16.43 11.59 -5.13
C LYS A 195 -16.40 10.82 -3.82
N ALA A 196 -16.31 11.54 -2.71
CA ALA A 196 -16.28 10.97 -1.37
C ALA A 196 -17.43 9.95 -1.16
N PRO A 197 -17.21 8.91 -0.33
CA PRO A 197 -18.28 7.97 0.01
C PRO A 197 -19.44 8.72 0.68
N THR A 198 -20.63 8.13 0.67
CA THR A 198 -21.79 8.76 1.35
C THR A 198 -21.46 9.08 2.81
N PRO A 199 -22.06 10.13 3.41
CA PRO A 199 -21.70 10.58 4.75
C PRO A 199 -21.73 9.48 5.82
N PHE A 200 -22.71 8.57 5.75
CA PHE A 200 -22.81 7.42 6.63
C PHE A 200 -21.58 6.50 6.54
N PHE A 201 -21.20 6.07 5.32
CA PHE A 201 -20.04 5.19 5.14
C PHE A 201 -18.71 5.91 5.37
N HIS A 202 -18.64 7.23 5.13
CA HIS A 202 -17.49 8.02 5.52
C HIS A 202 -17.32 8.07 7.05
N ALA A 203 -18.39 8.29 7.81
CA ALA A 203 -18.34 8.25 9.27
C ALA A 203 -17.90 6.87 9.78
N LEU A 204 -18.44 5.79 9.22
CA LEU A 204 -18.06 4.43 9.57
C LEU A 204 -16.59 4.13 9.23
N GLY A 205 -16.12 4.55 8.05
CA GLY A 205 -14.71 4.43 7.67
C GLY A 205 -13.78 5.22 8.58
N THR A 206 -14.21 6.41 9.04
CA THR A 206 -13.48 7.22 10.03
C THR A 206 -13.37 6.51 11.37
N LEU A 207 -14.48 5.93 11.86
CA LEU A 207 -14.47 5.19 13.11
C LEU A 207 -13.53 3.97 13.04
N LEU A 208 -13.62 3.16 11.98
CA LEU A 208 -12.76 1.97 11.84
C LEU A 208 -11.28 2.33 11.72
N THR A 209 -10.95 3.36 10.94
CA THR A 209 -9.56 3.78 10.79
C THR A 209 -9.00 4.40 12.07
N LEU A 210 -9.82 5.07 12.88
CA LEU A 210 -9.46 5.53 14.22
C LEU A 210 -9.17 4.35 15.16
N LEU A 211 -10.04 3.32 15.18
CA LEU A 211 -9.82 2.12 15.99
C LEU A 211 -8.50 1.44 15.65
N ILE A 212 -8.18 1.27 14.36
CA ILE A 212 -6.91 0.69 13.91
C ILE A 212 -5.73 1.58 14.32
N THR A 213 -5.88 2.90 14.21
CA THR A 213 -4.84 3.87 14.59
C THR A 213 -4.47 3.77 16.07
N LEU A 214 -5.44 3.48 16.93
CA LEU A 214 -5.22 3.29 18.37
C LEU A 214 -4.71 1.88 18.68
N ALA A 215 -5.34 0.84 18.15
CA ALA A 215 -5.03 -0.55 18.49
C ALA A 215 -3.66 -0.99 17.97
N LYS A 216 -3.29 -0.58 16.74
CA LYS A 216 -2.05 -1.01 16.10
C LYS A 216 -0.79 -0.67 16.91
N PRO A 217 -0.52 0.59 17.30
CA PRO A 217 0.68 0.92 18.06
C PRO A 217 0.70 0.23 19.43
N ILE A 218 -0.45 0.03 20.09
CA ILE A 218 -0.52 -0.68 21.39
C ILE A 218 -0.05 -2.12 21.22
N ILE A 219 -0.56 -2.84 20.22
CA ILE A 219 -0.18 -4.23 19.96
C ILE A 219 1.31 -4.32 19.61
N GLU A 220 1.83 -3.39 18.83
CA GLU A 220 3.25 -3.35 18.46
C GLU A 220 4.16 -3.05 19.66
N ILE A 221 3.77 -2.14 20.55
CA ILE A 221 4.51 -1.81 21.77
C ILE A 221 4.50 -2.98 22.76
N VAL A 222 3.39 -3.69 22.91
CA VAL A 222 3.28 -4.83 23.82
C VAL A 222 4.02 -6.06 23.28
N SER A 223 3.95 -6.31 21.97
CA SER A 223 4.59 -7.47 21.34
C SER A 223 6.09 -7.32 21.20
N TRP A 224 6.63 -6.10 21.09
CA TRP A 224 8.06 -5.87 20.88
C TRP A 224 8.95 -6.40 22.03
N PRO A 225 8.69 -6.10 23.32
CA PRO A 225 9.45 -6.67 24.44
C PRO A 225 9.38 -8.19 24.49
N ILE A 226 8.19 -8.77 24.24
CA ILE A 226 7.98 -10.21 24.23
C ILE A 226 8.83 -10.86 23.12
N ALA A 227 8.78 -10.29 21.92
CA ALA A 227 9.60 -10.76 20.81
C ALA A 227 11.10 -10.69 21.15
N PHE A 228 11.54 -9.60 21.78
CA PHE A 228 12.93 -9.42 22.19
C PHE A 228 13.38 -10.43 23.26
N LEU A 229 12.58 -10.65 24.30
CA LEU A 229 12.84 -11.64 25.36
C LEU A 229 12.94 -13.07 24.80
N LEU A 230 12.17 -13.38 23.76
CA LEU A 230 12.22 -14.67 23.05
C LEU A 230 13.36 -14.75 22.01
N GLY A 231 14.31 -13.80 22.02
CA GLY A 231 15.47 -13.78 21.13
C GLY A 231 15.21 -13.17 19.75
N GLY A 232 14.11 -12.44 19.57
CA GLY A 232 13.78 -11.70 18.36
C GLY A 232 14.58 -10.40 18.25
N ARG A 233 15.41 -10.30 17.21
CA ARG A 233 16.15 -9.07 16.90
C ARG A 233 16.01 -8.79 15.40
N SER A 234 16.05 -7.51 15.03
CA SER A 234 16.25 -7.12 13.64
C SER A 234 17.57 -7.72 13.16
N GLU A 235 17.54 -8.53 12.11
CA GLU A 235 18.77 -9.00 11.49
C GLU A 235 19.55 -7.77 11.01
N LYS A 236 20.66 -7.46 11.69
CA LYS A 236 21.65 -6.54 11.14
C LYS A 236 22.05 -7.14 9.80
N LYS A 237 21.71 -6.48 8.69
CA LYS A 237 22.23 -6.81 7.37
C LYS A 237 23.72 -7.04 7.53
N GLN A 238 24.17 -8.29 7.34
CA GLN A 238 25.57 -8.56 7.13
C GLN A 238 26.01 -7.62 6.01
N LYS A 239 26.84 -6.63 6.34
CA LYS A 239 27.62 -5.92 5.33
C LYS A 239 28.47 -7.01 4.68
N LYS A 240 28.04 -7.52 3.52
CA LYS A 240 28.95 -8.20 2.63
C LYS A 240 29.98 -7.15 2.24
N VAL A 241 31.19 -7.31 2.80
CA VAL A 241 32.42 -6.64 2.39
C VAL A 241 32.71 -7.03 0.95
#